data_AF-A0A3A8S1E5-F1
#
_entry.id   AF-A0A3A8S1E5-F1
#
_cell.length_a   1.000
_cell.length_b   1.000
_cell.length_c   1.000
_cell.angle_alpha   90.00
_cell.angle_beta   90.00
_cell.angle_gamma   90.00
#
_symmetry.space_group_name_H-M   'P 1'
#
loop_
_entity.id
_entity.type
_entity.pdbx_description
1 polymer ?
#
loop_
_entity_poly.entity_id
_entity_poly.type
_entity_poly.pdbx_seq_one_letter_code
_entity_poly.pdbx_strand_id
1 'polypeptide(L)'
;MLKALGGFALSHVVVLFMFHAGLAQGAGGLSRIFQRPALYGRALAVALVAVPLVAYALVALFRLPPVAAGSLVLLSICPGAPLQVKQAQALRASVTTSLNLVLLLALCSLVSVPLWVAALDGLRGFHLQASPSGVLGLVLVKLVPPLVAGMAVRALLPHAAEVLAVWVHRLFSVLLLVTAGLVLFLAAPRLKDLGMSSALALAGTVSAAAFLGHWAGRPKPEDRRAVALAAALGNPGLAMSLVVHSYPGVQVMEAAAVVGLFVLVRALALVPYKSWSRRQGRKGRAGRLLRVGIHPRWRVTHGSRGTAPFALLALRRPVLHRRSASSVSQ
;
A
#
# COMPACT_ATOMS: atom_id res chain seq x y z
N MET A 1 -23.04 -9.10 -18.44
CA MET A 1 -21.88 -8.27 -18.85
C MET A 1 -21.13 -7.65 -17.66
N LEU A 2 -21.80 -6.92 -16.75
CA LEU A 2 -21.12 -6.23 -15.61
C LEU A 2 -20.32 -7.16 -14.69
N LYS A 3 -20.84 -8.35 -14.39
CA LYS A 3 -20.14 -9.39 -13.59
C LYS A 3 -18.86 -9.90 -14.28
N ALA A 4 -18.91 -10.11 -15.59
CA ALA A 4 -17.76 -10.58 -16.38
C ALA A 4 -16.67 -9.51 -16.49
N LEU A 5 -17.05 -8.25 -16.74
CA LEU A 5 -16.12 -7.11 -16.73
C LEU A 5 -15.49 -6.90 -15.35
N GLY A 6 -16.29 -7.04 -14.28
CA GLY A 6 -15.81 -6.97 -12.91
C GLY A 6 -14.79 -8.08 -12.58
N GLY A 7 -15.11 -9.34 -12.91
CA GLY A 7 -14.20 -10.47 -12.72
C GLY A 7 -12.90 -10.34 -13.52
N PHE A 8 -12.99 -9.84 -14.75
CA PHE A 8 -11.83 -9.53 -15.58
C PHE A 8 -10.95 -8.46 -14.92
N ALA A 9 -11.53 -7.33 -14.51
CA ALA A 9 -10.81 -6.26 -13.81
C ALA A 9 -10.11 -6.78 -12.54
N LEU A 10 -10.84 -7.50 -11.69
CA LEU A 10 -10.33 -8.12 -10.46
C LEU A 10 -9.10 -9.00 -10.71
N SER A 11 -9.13 -9.78 -11.79
CA SER A 11 -8.07 -10.73 -12.12
C SER A 11 -6.81 -10.06 -12.68
N HIS A 12 -6.95 -8.95 -13.40
CA HIS A 12 -5.87 -8.31 -14.16
C HIS A 12 -5.30 -7.03 -13.53
N VAL A 13 -5.92 -6.46 -12.49
CA VAL A 13 -5.37 -5.29 -11.77
C VAL A 13 -3.96 -5.54 -11.26
N VAL A 14 -3.67 -6.73 -10.73
CA VAL A 14 -2.34 -7.09 -10.21
C VAL A 14 -1.32 -7.15 -11.34
N VAL A 15 -1.69 -7.77 -12.46
CA VAL A 15 -0.84 -7.91 -13.66
C VAL A 15 -0.47 -6.54 -14.21
N LEU A 16 -1.47 -5.68 -14.41
CA LEU A 16 -1.26 -4.32 -14.90
C LEU A 16 -0.38 -3.48 -13.95
N PHE A 17 -0.57 -3.66 -12.64
CA PHE A 17 0.25 -2.99 -11.65
C PHE A 17 1.71 -3.47 -11.65
N MET A 18 1.95 -4.77 -11.77
CA MET A 18 3.30 -5.32 -11.86
C MET A 18 4.02 -4.87 -13.13
N PHE A 19 3.30 -4.81 -14.25
CA PHE A 19 3.83 -4.25 -15.49
C PHE A 19 4.19 -2.77 -15.34
N HIS A 20 3.31 -1.95 -14.77
CA HIS A 20 3.62 -0.57 -14.41
C HIS A 20 4.84 -0.48 -13.49
N ALA A 21 4.91 -1.32 -12.45
CA ALA A 21 5.99 -1.32 -11.49
C ALA A 21 7.33 -1.60 -12.19
N GLY A 22 7.36 -2.54 -13.15
CA GLY A 22 8.52 -2.82 -14.01
C GLY A 22 8.92 -1.63 -14.87
N LEU A 23 7.96 -0.99 -15.55
CA LEU A 23 8.20 0.22 -16.37
C LEU A 23 8.74 1.41 -15.54
N ALA A 24 8.26 1.53 -14.30
CA ALA A 24 8.61 2.60 -13.37
C ALA A 24 9.91 2.35 -12.61
N GLN A 25 10.54 1.17 -12.73
CA GLN A 25 11.89 0.95 -12.20
C GLN A 25 12.88 1.80 -13.00
N GLY A 26 13.30 2.94 -12.44
CA GLY A 26 14.44 3.67 -12.98
C GLY A 26 15.71 2.81 -12.88
N ALA A 27 16.66 3.02 -13.80
CA ALA A 27 18.01 2.48 -13.67
C ALA A 27 18.60 2.96 -12.32
N GLY A 28 18.64 2.06 -11.33
CA GLY A 28 19.05 2.37 -9.95
C GLY A 28 17.94 2.40 -8.89
N GLY A 29 16.73 1.94 -9.20
CA GLY A 29 15.69 1.64 -8.19
C GLY A 29 16.12 0.53 -7.25
N LEU A 30 16.58 -0.60 -7.81
CA LEU A 30 17.16 -1.72 -7.06
C LEU A 30 18.46 -1.35 -6.36
N SER A 31 19.35 -0.58 -6.98
CA SER A 31 20.64 -0.24 -6.36
C SER A 31 20.46 0.57 -5.06
N ARG A 32 19.41 1.40 -4.98
CA ARG A 32 19.02 2.11 -3.76
C ARG A 32 18.51 1.21 -2.63
N ILE A 33 18.14 -0.04 -2.92
CA ILE A 33 17.77 -1.02 -1.90
C ILE A 33 19.02 -1.42 -1.10
N PHE A 34 20.11 -1.71 -1.82
CA PHE A 34 21.40 -2.10 -1.25
C PHE A 34 22.07 -0.98 -0.44
N GLN A 35 21.68 0.28 -0.65
CA GLN A 35 22.15 1.40 0.16
C GLN A 35 21.49 1.48 1.56
N ARG A 36 20.34 0.81 1.78
CA ARG A 36 19.60 0.87 3.05
C ARG A 36 19.08 -0.51 3.48
N PRO A 37 19.94 -1.55 3.56
CA PRO A 37 19.51 -2.93 3.77
C PRO A 37 18.78 -3.12 5.10
N ALA A 38 19.21 -2.45 6.17
CA ALA A 38 18.56 -2.53 7.49
C ALA A 38 17.11 -1.99 7.48
N LEU A 39 16.78 -1.02 6.64
CA LEU A 39 15.40 -0.53 6.50
C LEU A 39 14.52 -1.60 5.84
N TYR A 40 14.95 -2.10 4.68
CA TYR A 40 14.18 -3.06 3.91
C TYR A 40 14.11 -4.42 4.60
N GLY A 41 15.18 -4.89 5.25
CA GLY A 41 15.18 -6.12 6.04
C GLY A 41 14.16 -6.10 7.18
N ARG A 42 14.10 -5.01 7.96
CA ARG A 42 13.07 -4.86 9.01
C ARG A 42 11.65 -4.78 8.43
N ALA A 43 11.49 -4.08 7.30
CA ALA A 43 10.19 -3.97 6.63
C ALA A 43 9.70 -5.34 6.12
N LEU A 44 10.58 -6.13 5.53
CA LEU A 44 10.30 -7.50 5.08
C LEU A 44 9.97 -8.41 6.26
N ALA A 45 10.75 -8.37 7.34
CA ALA A 45 10.47 -9.16 8.54
C ALA A 45 9.10 -8.83 9.14
N VAL A 46 8.73 -7.54 9.18
CA VAL A 46 7.39 -7.15 9.65
C VAL A 46 6.30 -7.64 8.70
N ALA A 47 6.40 -7.33 7.41
CA ALA A 47 5.32 -7.60 6.46
C ALA A 47 5.16 -9.09 6.13
N LEU A 48 6.24 -9.86 6.09
CA LEU A 48 6.24 -11.27 5.69
C LEU A 48 6.16 -12.24 6.87
N VAL A 49 6.52 -11.81 8.08
CA VAL A 49 6.56 -12.69 9.27
C VAL A 49 5.68 -12.16 10.39
N ALA A 50 5.97 -10.96 10.90
CA ALA A 50 5.26 -10.45 12.08
C ALA A 50 3.76 -10.23 11.82
N VAL A 51 3.39 -9.71 10.66
CA VAL A 51 1.98 -9.47 10.31
C VAL A 51 1.18 -10.77 10.18
N PRO A 52 1.63 -11.80 9.44
CA PRO A 52 1.00 -13.11 9.45
C PRO A 52 0.90 -13.77 10.83
N LEU A 53 1.94 -13.65 11.66
CA LEU A 53 1.91 -14.20 13.02
C LEU A 53 0.87 -13.51 13.90
N VAL A 54 0.78 -12.17 13.83
CA VAL A 54 -0.24 -11.40 14.54
C VAL A 54 -1.65 -11.77 14.05
N ALA A 55 -1.82 -11.90 12.74
CA ALA A 55 -3.08 -12.34 12.13
C ALA A 55 -3.51 -13.72 12.67
N TYR A 56 -2.61 -14.69 12.65
CA TYR A 56 -2.86 -16.03 13.17
C TYR A 56 -3.18 -16.02 14.68
N ALA A 57 -2.39 -15.29 15.48
CA ALA A 57 -2.62 -15.18 16.92
C ALA A 57 -4.00 -14.58 17.25
N LEU A 58 -4.42 -13.54 16.51
CA LEU A 58 -5.73 -12.93 16.71
C LEU A 58 -6.87 -13.83 16.23
N VAL A 59 -6.68 -14.60 15.16
CA VAL A 59 -7.65 -15.62 14.74
C VAL A 59 -7.86 -16.67 15.83
N ALA A 60 -6.77 -17.16 16.44
CA ALA A 60 -6.84 -18.13 17.53
C ALA A 60 -7.47 -17.52 18.80
N LEU A 61 -7.08 -16.30 19.17
CA LEU A 61 -7.57 -15.61 20.36
C LEU A 61 -9.08 -15.34 20.30
N PHE A 62 -9.57 -14.87 19.15
CA PHE A 62 -10.98 -14.51 18.97
C PHE A 62 -11.85 -15.67 18.44
N ARG A 63 -11.27 -16.86 18.24
CA ARG A 63 -11.94 -18.08 17.74
C ARG A 63 -12.80 -17.80 16.50
N LEU A 64 -12.16 -17.21 15.48
CA LEU A 64 -12.87 -16.77 14.27
C LEU A 64 -13.49 -17.97 13.52
N PRO A 65 -14.65 -17.78 12.87
CA PRO A 65 -15.24 -18.79 12.02
C PRO A 65 -14.30 -19.09 10.83
N PRO A 66 -14.29 -20.33 10.29
CA PRO A 66 -13.27 -20.79 9.33
C PRO A 66 -13.09 -19.88 8.11
N VAL A 67 -14.19 -19.38 7.55
CA VAL A 67 -14.16 -18.49 6.38
C VAL A 67 -13.49 -17.15 6.69
N ALA A 68 -13.77 -16.57 7.86
CA ALA A 68 -13.17 -15.32 8.29
C ALA A 68 -11.70 -15.50 8.68
N ALA A 69 -11.39 -16.59 9.39
CA ALA A 69 -10.04 -17.00 9.74
C ALA A 69 -9.16 -17.17 8.50
N GLY A 70 -9.61 -18.00 7.55
CA GLY A 70 -8.93 -18.23 6.27
C GLY A 70 -8.70 -16.94 5.51
N SER A 71 -9.73 -16.10 5.35
CA SER A 71 -9.62 -14.85 4.60
C SER A 71 -8.69 -13.84 5.26
N LEU A 72 -8.71 -13.71 6.59
CA LEU A 72 -7.83 -12.82 7.34
C LEU A 72 -6.37 -13.25 7.17
N VAL A 73 -6.08 -14.54 7.39
CA VAL A 73 -4.73 -15.08 7.31
C VAL A 73 -4.20 -15.03 5.88
N LEU A 74 -4.98 -15.49 4.89
CA LEU A 74 -4.60 -15.44 3.47
C LEU A 74 -4.33 -14.00 3.01
N LEU A 75 -5.12 -13.02 3.46
CA LEU A 75 -4.87 -11.61 3.17
C LEU A 75 -3.63 -11.05 3.88
N SER A 76 -3.27 -11.60 5.04
CA SER A 76 -2.07 -11.19 5.80
C SER A 76 -0.77 -11.70 5.18
N ILE A 77 -0.80 -12.89 4.57
CA ILE A 77 0.38 -13.50 3.91
C ILE A 77 0.57 -13.00 2.48
N CYS A 78 -0.39 -12.26 1.91
CA CYS A 78 -0.31 -11.67 0.57
C CYS A 78 0.19 -10.21 0.67
N PRO A 79 1.49 -9.92 0.54
CA PRO A 79 2.03 -8.58 0.70
C PRO A 79 1.96 -7.75 -0.60
N GLY A 80 2.36 -6.47 -0.50
CA GLY A 80 2.66 -5.64 -1.68
C GLY A 80 1.41 -5.09 -2.38
N ALA A 81 0.49 -4.46 -1.65
CA ALA A 81 -0.70 -3.91 -2.28
C ALA A 81 -0.39 -2.76 -3.24
N PRO A 82 -0.97 -2.76 -4.44
CA PRO A 82 -0.91 -1.61 -5.34
C PRO A 82 -1.40 -0.30 -4.70
N LEU A 83 -2.41 -0.40 -3.84
CA LEU A 83 -3.01 0.72 -3.13
C LEU A 83 -2.03 1.42 -2.17
N GLN A 84 -0.98 0.73 -1.70
CA GLN A 84 -0.02 1.30 -0.74
C GLN A 84 0.73 2.50 -1.31
N VAL A 85 1.03 2.50 -2.61
CA VAL A 85 1.75 3.60 -3.29
C VAL A 85 0.89 4.86 -3.34
N LYS A 86 -0.39 4.73 -3.71
CA LYS A 86 -1.34 5.86 -3.71
C LYS A 86 -1.55 6.43 -2.30
N GLN A 87 -1.68 5.55 -1.30
CA GLN A 87 -1.83 6.00 0.09
C GLN A 87 -0.55 6.64 0.62
N ALA A 88 0.62 6.18 0.20
CA ALA A 88 1.90 6.79 0.54
C ALA A 88 2.00 8.21 -0.02
N GLN A 89 1.63 8.43 -1.28
CA GLN A 89 1.53 9.77 -1.88
C GLN A 89 0.57 10.68 -1.08
N ALA A 90 -0.63 10.18 -0.76
CA ALA A 90 -1.64 10.94 -0.02
C ALA A 90 -1.21 11.29 1.42
N LEU A 91 -0.35 10.50 2.05
CA LEU A 91 0.20 10.75 3.39
C LEU A 91 1.55 11.45 3.41
N ARG A 92 2.07 11.90 2.25
CA ARG A 92 3.42 12.45 2.11
C ARG A 92 4.48 11.51 2.74
N ALA A 93 4.32 10.22 2.46
CA ALA A 93 5.32 9.19 2.76
C ALA A 93 6.33 9.10 1.60
N SER A 94 7.42 8.37 1.77
CA SER A 94 8.38 8.13 0.70
C SER A 94 7.76 7.25 -0.39
N VAL A 95 7.48 7.84 -1.56
CA VAL A 95 6.94 7.12 -2.72
C VAL A 95 7.98 6.12 -3.23
N THR A 96 9.25 6.50 -3.27
CA THR A 96 10.37 5.63 -3.66
C THR A 96 10.45 4.41 -2.75
N THR A 97 10.41 4.60 -1.42
CA THR A 97 10.43 3.47 -0.46
C THR A 97 9.22 2.57 -0.66
N SER A 98 8.04 3.15 -0.93
CA SER A 98 6.81 2.37 -1.16
C SER A 98 6.88 1.53 -2.42
N LEU A 99 7.41 2.08 -3.52
CA LEU A 99 7.63 1.35 -4.78
C LEU A 99 8.67 0.23 -4.61
N ASN A 100 9.78 0.51 -3.93
CA ASN A 100 10.81 -0.49 -3.64
C ASN A 100 10.26 -1.63 -2.77
N LEU A 101 9.44 -1.31 -1.77
CA LEU A 101 8.78 -2.32 -0.93
C LEU A 101 7.79 -3.16 -1.72
N VAL A 102 6.99 -2.56 -2.61
CA VAL A 102 6.10 -3.34 -3.51
C VAL A 102 6.91 -4.38 -4.26
N LEU A 103 8.01 -3.96 -4.88
CA LEU A 103 8.84 -4.85 -5.69
C LEU A 103 9.46 -5.96 -4.84
N LEU A 104 10.10 -5.60 -3.71
CA LEU A 104 10.73 -6.58 -2.83
C LEU A 104 9.71 -7.56 -2.26
N LEU A 105 8.55 -7.07 -1.81
CA LEU A 105 7.49 -7.93 -1.28
C LEU A 105 6.93 -8.84 -2.36
N ALA A 106 6.81 -8.38 -3.61
CA ALA A 106 6.37 -9.21 -4.73
C ALA A 106 7.40 -10.31 -5.09
N LEU A 107 8.70 -10.01 -5.01
CA LEU A 107 9.74 -11.01 -5.24
C LEU A 107 9.79 -12.01 -4.07
N CYS A 108 9.79 -11.53 -2.83
CA CYS A 108 9.79 -12.39 -1.65
C CYS A 108 8.48 -13.17 -1.49
N SER A 109 7.35 -12.71 -2.06
CA SER A 109 6.08 -13.45 -2.03
C SER A 109 6.13 -14.75 -2.82
N LEU A 110 7.04 -14.87 -3.80
CA LEU A 110 7.25 -16.13 -4.53
C LEU A 110 7.64 -17.28 -3.60
N VAL A 111 8.40 -16.99 -2.54
CA VAL A 111 8.84 -18.00 -1.58
C VAL A 111 7.96 -17.97 -0.32
N SER A 112 7.68 -16.77 0.21
CA SER A 112 6.95 -16.65 1.47
C SER A 112 5.50 -17.09 1.40
N VAL A 113 4.77 -16.82 0.30
CA VAL A 113 3.35 -17.21 0.21
C VAL A 113 3.19 -18.74 0.18
N PRO A 114 3.90 -19.51 -0.68
CA PRO A 114 3.83 -20.97 -0.65
C PRO A 114 4.25 -21.56 0.70
N LEU A 115 5.30 -21.02 1.34
CA LEU A 115 5.75 -21.48 2.65
C LEU A 115 4.68 -21.26 3.73
N TRP A 116 4.02 -20.09 3.73
CA TRP A 116 2.91 -19.83 4.63
C TRP A 116 1.73 -20.76 4.37
N VAL A 117 1.38 -21.00 3.11
CA VAL A 117 0.29 -21.95 2.78
C VAL A 117 0.63 -23.35 3.28
N ALA A 118 1.85 -23.84 3.04
CA ALA A 118 2.31 -25.14 3.53
C ALA A 118 2.27 -25.21 5.08
N ALA A 119 2.70 -24.15 5.76
CA ALA A 119 2.67 -24.08 7.22
C ALA A 119 1.23 -24.06 7.76
N LEU A 120 0.31 -23.37 7.09
CA LEU A 120 -1.09 -23.27 7.51
C LEU A 120 -1.88 -24.55 7.24
N ASP A 121 -1.59 -25.27 6.15
CA ASP A 121 -2.23 -26.55 5.82
C ASP A 121 -1.95 -27.62 6.90
N GLY A 122 -0.77 -27.57 7.53
CA GLY A 122 -0.45 -28.45 8.66
C GLY A 122 -1.13 -28.08 9.99
N LEU A 123 -1.81 -26.94 10.09
CA LEU A 123 -2.43 -26.47 11.33
C LEU A 123 -3.91 -26.83 11.39
N ARG A 124 -4.34 -27.38 12.54
CA ARG A 124 -5.74 -27.72 12.80
C ARG A 124 -6.64 -26.48 12.63
N GLY A 125 -7.68 -26.60 11.80
CA GLY A 125 -8.68 -25.54 11.59
C GLY A 125 -8.53 -24.76 10.28
N PHE A 126 -7.46 -24.98 9.52
CA PHE A 126 -7.33 -24.49 8.14
C PHE A 126 -7.38 -25.68 7.18
N HIS A 127 -8.41 -25.77 6.35
CA HIS A 127 -8.51 -26.77 5.28
C HIS A 127 -8.24 -26.09 3.94
N LEU A 128 -6.97 -25.76 3.69
CA LEU A 128 -6.56 -25.16 2.43
C LEU A 128 -6.34 -26.29 1.42
N GLN A 129 -7.20 -26.42 0.42
CA GLN A 129 -7.00 -27.44 -0.63
C GLN A 129 -5.94 -27.03 -1.67
N ALA A 130 -5.34 -25.86 -1.52
CA ALA A 130 -4.30 -25.37 -2.42
C ALA A 130 -2.95 -26.04 -2.11
N SER A 131 -2.40 -26.75 -3.10
CA SER A 131 -1.04 -27.26 -2.99
C SER A 131 -0.02 -26.09 -2.99
N PRO A 132 1.05 -26.15 -2.18
CA PRO A 132 2.09 -25.11 -2.17
C PRO A 132 2.70 -24.87 -3.55
N SER A 133 2.85 -25.92 -4.37
CA SER A 133 3.32 -25.82 -5.75
C SER A 133 2.33 -25.12 -6.69
N GLY A 134 1.02 -25.36 -6.52
CA GLY A 134 -0.03 -24.64 -7.25
C GLY A 134 -0.05 -23.14 -6.91
N VAL A 135 0.11 -22.82 -5.62
CA VAL A 135 0.23 -21.44 -5.15
C VAL A 135 1.49 -20.77 -5.70
N LEU A 136 2.62 -21.46 -5.70
CA LEU A 136 3.85 -20.96 -6.32
C LEU A 136 3.62 -20.64 -7.80
N GLY A 137 3.01 -21.55 -8.57
CA GLY A 137 2.66 -21.33 -9.97
C GLY A 137 1.73 -20.12 -10.16
N LEU A 138 0.71 -19.98 -9.32
CA LEU A 138 -0.22 -18.85 -9.34
C LEU A 138 0.51 -17.51 -9.12
N VAL A 139 1.36 -17.43 -8.09
CA VAL A 139 2.09 -16.20 -7.75
C VAL A 139 3.14 -15.90 -8.82
N LEU A 140 3.86 -16.92 -9.33
CA LEU A 140 4.82 -16.79 -10.42
C LEU A 140 4.17 -16.16 -11.65
N VAL A 141 3.08 -16.75 -12.15
CA VAL A 141 2.39 -16.26 -13.37
C VAL A 141 1.81 -14.86 -13.19
N LYS A 142 1.30 -14.53 -12.00
CA LYS A 142 0.70 -13.20 -11.76
C LYS A 142 1.72 -12.08 -11.55
N LEU A 143 2.93 -12.40 -11.09
CA LEU A 143 3.92 -11.39 -10.71
C LEU A 143 5.09 -11.31 -11.69
N VAL A 144 5.70 -12.44 -12.05
CA VAL A 144 6.99 -12.45 -12.77
C VAL A 144 6.86 -12.02 -14.23
N PRO A 145 6.01 -12.64 -15.08
CA PRO A 145 5.88 -12.24 -16.48
C PRO A 145 5.59 -10.75 -16.70
N PRO A 146 4.58 -10.13 -16.05
CA PRO A 146 4.29 -8.71 -16.27
C PRO A 146 5.42 -7.81 -15.76
N LEU A 147 6.06 -8.16 -14.64
CA LEU A 147 7.17 -7.39 -14.11
C LEU A 147 8.39 -7.42 -15.06
N VAL A 148 8.78 -8.62 -15.50
CA VAL A 148 9.90 -8.81 -16.44
C VAL A 148 9.62 -8.12 -17.76
N ALA A 149 8.40 -8.22 -18.29
CA ALA A 149 8.01 -7.51 -19.51
C ALA A 149 8.14 -5.98 -19.34
N GLY A 150 7.67 -5.42 -18.22
CA GLY A 150 7.81 -3.99 -17.94
C GLY A 150 9.27 -3.55 -17.82
N MET A 151 10.11 -4.36 -17.17
CA MET A 151 11.55 -4.10 -17.06
C MET A 151 12.27 -4.22 -18.42
N ALA A 152 11.90 -5.19 -19.25
CA ALA A 152 12.46 -5.38 -20.58
C ALA A 152 12.13 -4.17 -21.49
N VAL A 153 10.88 -3.71 -21.48
CA VAL A 153 10.49 -2.49 -22.22
C VAL A 153 11.28 -1.28 -21.73
N ARG A 154 11.48 -1.15 -20.42
CA ARG A 154 12.29 -0.07 -19.83
C ARG A 154 13.76 -0.12 -20.25
N ALA A 155 14.34 -1.32 -20.36
CA ALA A 155 15.73 -1.50 -20.76
C ALA A 155 15.95 -1.27 -22.25
N LEU A 156 15.03 -1.76 -23.10
CA LEU A 156 15.16 -1.69 -24.55
C LEU A 156 14.72 -0.34 -25.13
N LEU A 157 13.68 0.28 -24.57
CA LEU A 157 13.03 1.48 -25.10
C LEU A 157 12.75 2.51 -23.98
N PRO A 158 13.79 3.14 -23.40
CA PRO A 158 13.64 3.98 -22.20
C PRO A 158 12.68 5.16 -22.39
N HIS A 159 12.74 5.85 -23.54
CA HIS A 159 11.85 6.98 -23.85
C HIS A 159 10.38 6.54 -23.96
N ALA A 160 10.11 5.42 -24.65
CA ALA A 160 8.77 4.87 -24.76
C ALA A 160 8.25 4.38 -23.40
N ALA A 161 9.11 3.78 -22.58
CA ALA A 161 8.77 3.29 -21.26
C ALA A 161 8.33 4.41 -20.30
N GLU A 162 8.91 5.61 -20.40
CA GLU A 162 8.50 6.76 -19.59
C GLU A 162 7.10 7.24 -19.94
N VAL A 163 6.79 7.35 -21.24
CA VAL A 163 5.46 7.70 -21.72
C VAL A 163 4.45 6.61 -21.34
N LEU A 164 4.79 5.35 -21.61
CA LEU A 164 3.94 4.20 -21.33
C LEU A 164 3.66 4.07 -19.82
N ALA A 165 4.65 4.29 -18.96
CA ALA A 165 4.46 4.27 -17.51
C ALA A 165 3.36 5.23 -17.06
N VAL A 166 3.29 6.44 -17.63
CA VAL A 166 2.24 7.42 -17.30
C VAL A 166 0.85 6.92 -17.72
N TRP A 167 0.71 6.39 -18.94
CA TRP A 167 -0.57 5.88 -19.42
C TRP A 167 -1.03 4.64 -18.67
N VAL A 168 -0.14 3.68 -18.46
CA VAL A 168 -0.40 2.47 -17.67
C VAL A 168 -0.74 2.86 -16.23
N HIS A 169 -0.09 3.88 -15.65
CA HIS A 169 -0.41 4.37 -14.31
C HIS A 169 -1.85 4.88 -14.21
N ARG A 170 -2.28 5.66 -15.21
CA ARG A 170 -3.65 6.20 -15.30
C ARG A 170 -4.67 5.07 -15.46
N LEU A 171 -4.42 4.13 -16.36
CA LEU A 171 -5.28 2.97 -16.57
C LEU A 171 -5.39 2.12 -15.30
N PHE A 172 -4.25 1.78 -14.68
CA PHE A 172 -4.21 1.08 -13.40
C PHE A 172 -4.96 1.86 -12.31
N SER A 173 -4.79 3.17 -12.27
CA SER A 173 -5.46 4.04 -11.30
C SER A 173 -6.97 3.99 -11.41
N VAL A 174 -7.51 4.04 -12.63
CA VAL A 174 -8.94 3.93 -12.91
C VAL A 174 -9.43 2.53 -12.56
N LEU A 175 -8.72 1.50 -13.03
CA LEU A 175 -9.10 0.10 -12.81
C LEU A 175 -9.10 -0.26 -11.32
N LEU A 176 -8.14 0.25 -10.54
CA LEU A 176 -8.10 0.11 -9.09
C LEU A 176 -9.30 0.76 -8.43
N LEU A 177 -9.73 1.95 -8.87
CA LEU A 177 -10.90 2.64 -8.32
C LEU A 177 -12.18 1.90 -8.66
N VAL A 178 -12.36 1.44 -9.90
CA VAL A 178 -13.51 0.64 -10.33
C VAL A 178 -13.57 -0.66 -9.54
N THR A 179 -12.45 -1.37 -9.42
CA THR A 179 -12.36 -2.62 -8.67
C THR A 179 -12.65 -2.39 -7.19
N ALA A 180 -12.08 -1.34 -6.59
CA ALA A 180 -12.39 -0.98 -5.21
C ALA A 180 -13.88 -0.67 -5.04
N GLY A 181 -14.49 0.12 -5.92
CA GLY A 181 -15.93 0.41 -5.89
C GLY A 181 -16.79 -0.85 -5.99
N LEU A 182 -16.47 -1.76 -6.91
CA LEU A 182 -17.17 -3.04 -7.04
C LEU A 182 -17.03 -3.90 -5.78
N VAL A 183 -15.82 -4.02 -5.25
CA VAL A 183 -15.55 -4.77 -4.02
C VAL A 183 -16.30 -4.19 -2.83
N LEU A 184 -16.35 -2.86 -2.70
CA LEU A 184 -17.12 -2.16 -1.67
C LEU A 184 -18.62 -2.43 -1.82
N PHE A 185 -19.14 -2.36 -3.05
CA PHE A 185 -20.55 -2.64 -3.35
C PHE A 185 -20.96 -4.07 -3.00
N LEU A 186 -20.09 -5.05 -3.30
CA LEU A 186 -20.34 -6.47 -2.98
C LEU A 186 -20.21 -6.79 -1.48
N ALA A 187 -19.35 -6.06 -0.77
CA ALA A 187 -19.06 -6.29 0.64
C ALA A 187 -19.97 -5.52 1.59
N ALA A 188 -20.45 -4.33 1.21
CA ALA A 188 -21.21 -3.44 2.10
C ALA A 188 -22.48 -4.09 2.70
N PRO A 189 -23.32 -4.82 1.93
CA PRO A 189 -24.50 -5.49 2.49
C PRO A 189 -24.16 -6.59 3.51
N ARG A 190 -22.97 -7.17 3.40
CA ARG A 190 -22.47 -8.26 4.24
C ARG A 190 -21.73 -7.78 5.48
N LEU A 191 -21.58 -6.46 5.66
CA LEU A 191 -20.90 -5.90 6.83
C LEU A 191 -21.62 -6.24 8.14
N LYS A 192 -22.96 -6.33 8.10
CA LYS A 192 -23.78 -6.76 9.24
C LYS A 192 -23.58 -8.23 9.62
N ASP A 193 -23.15 -9.05 8.65
CA ASP A 193 -22.89 -10.48 8.86
C ASP A 193 -21.48 -10.71 9.43
N LEU A 194 -20.65 -9.65 9.47
CA LEU A 194 -19.35 -9.70 10.12
C LEU A 194 -19.54 -9.67 11.63
N GLY A 195 -19.29 -10.81 12.28
CA GLY A 195 -19.26 -10.87 13.74
C GLY A 195 -18.28 -9.87 14.34
N MET A 196 -18.64 -9.29 15.49
CA MET A 196 -17.83 -8.30 16.21
C MET A 196 -16.40 -8.82 16.47
N SER A 197 -16.25 -10.09 16.82
CA SER A 197 -14.95 -10.74 17.02
C SER A 197 -14.08 -10.68 15.77
N SER A 198 -14.63 -10.99 14.60
CA SER A 198 -13.93 -10.90 13.31
C SER A 198 -13.51 -9.47 12.98
N ALA A 199 -14.41 -8.50 13.22
CA ALA A 199 -14.12 -7.08 13.00
C ALA A 199 -12.98 -6.60 13.92
N LEU A 200 -13.00 -6.97 15.20
CA LEU A 200 -11.97 -6.62 16.19
C LEU A 200 -10.63 -7.29 15.87
N ALA A 201 -10.61 -8.59 15.55
CA ALA A 201 -9.40 -9.30 15.18
C ALA A 201 -8.75 -8.68 13.94
N LEU A 202 -9.54 -8.30 12.94
CA LEU A 202 -9.05 -7.63 11.75
C LEU A 202 -8.54 -6.21 12.03
N ALA A 203 -9.30 -5.40 12.77
CA ALA A 203 -8.89 -4.06 13.15
C ALA A 203 -7.61 -4.09 14.00
N GLY A 204 -7.50 -5.07 14.90
CA GLY A 204 -6.30 -5.35 15.69
C GLY A 204 -5.11 -5.71 14.81
N THR A 205 -5.29 -6.63 13.86
CA THR A 205 -4.25 -7.04 12.90
C THR A 205 -3.72 -5.85 12.12
N VAL A 206 -4.62 -5.02 11.57
CA VAL A 206 -4.26 -3.84 10.76
C VAL A 206 -3.57 -2.77 11.61
N SER A 207 -4.04 -2.56 12.84
CA SER A 207 -3.44 -1.59 13.77
C SER A 207 -2.04 -2.03 14.20
N ALA A 208 -1.87 -3.30 14.56
CA ALA A 208 -0.58 -3.88 14.89
C ALA A 208 0.38 -3.83 13.69
N ALA A 209 -0.09 -4.19 12.48
CA ALA A 209 0.71 -4.10 11.26
C ALA A 209 1.18 -2.66 10.99
N ALA A 210 0.28 -1.67 11.11
CA ALA A 210 0.62 -0.26 10.95
C ALA A 210 1.63 0.21 12.01
N PHE A 211 1.48 -0.22 13.26
CA PHE A 211 2.38 0.11 14.36
C PHE A 211 3.78 -0.50 14.16
N LEU A 212 3.86 -1.81 13.94
CA LEU A 212 5.10 -2.54 13.70
C LEU A 212 5.81 -2.00 12.46
N GLY A 213 5.06 -1.74 11.38
CA GLY A 213 5.61 -1.15 10.17
C GLY A 213 6.11 0.28 10.38
N HIS A 214 5.40 1.09 11.16
CA HIS A 214 5.85 2.45 11.52
C HIS A 214 7.16 2.42 12.29
N TRP A 215 7.31 1.44 13.19
CA TRP A 215 8.54 1.24 13.95
C TRP A 215 9.69 0.74 13.06
N ALA A 216 9.44 -0.23 12.18
CA ALA A 216 10.43 -0.77 11.25
C ALA A 216 10.95 0.28 10.25
N GLY A 217 10.11 1.25 9.86
CA GLY A 217 10.51 2.31 8.92
C GLY A 217 11.41 3.42 9.50
N ARG A 218 11.93 3.27 10.73
CA ARG A 218 12.86 4.24 11.34
C ARG A 218 14.16 4.40 10.53
N PRO A 219 14.84 5.55 10.60
CA PRO A 219 14.52 6.71 11.45
C PRO A 219 13.62 7.75 10.77
N LYS A 220 13.66 7.86 9.43
CA LYS A 220 13.00 8.95 8.68
C LYS A 220 11.47 8.84 8.76
N PRO A 221 10.74 9.92 9.12
CA PRO A 221 9.28 9.89 9.23
C PRO A 221 8.55 9.46 7.95
N GLU A 222 9.09 9.81 6.79
CA GLU A 222 8.53 9.45 5.48
C GLU A 222 8.59 7.93 5.23
N ASP A 223 9.66 7.27 5.66
CA ASP A 223 9.85 5.83 5.55
C ASP A 223 9.00 5.07 6.57
N ARG A 224 8.89 5.59 7.80
CA ARG A 224 7.97 5.05 8.81
C ARG A 224 6.55 4.95 8.26
N ARG A 225 6.08 6.01 7.58
CA ARG A 225 4.76 6.00 6.95
C ARG A 225 4.66 5.01 5.80
N ALA A 226 5.69 4.94 4.95
CA ALA A 226 5.71 4.03 3.80
C ALA A 226 5.67 2.56 4.25
N VAL A 227 6.51 2.18 5.22
CA VAL A 227 6.57 0.81 5.76
C VAL A 227 5.29 0.45 6.53
N ALA A 228 4.73 1.37 7.33
CA ALA A 228 3.45 1.14 7.99
C ALA A 228 2.32 0.85 7.01
N LEU A 229 2.24 1.61 5.91
CA LEU A 229 1.25 1.38 4.87
C LEU A 229 1.49 0.06 4.15
N ALA A 230 2.75 -0.27 3.82
CA ALA A 230 3.09 -1.53 3.17
C ALA A 230 2.75 -2.76 4.03
N ALA A 231 2.99 -2.69 5.34
CA ALA A 231 2.66 -3.76 6.28
C ALA A 231 1.14 -3.90 6.48
N ALA A 232 0.41 -2.79 6.56
CA ALA A 232 -1.03 -2.82 6.84
C ALA A 232 -1.90 -3.07 5.59
N LEU A 233 -1.42 -2.70 4.40
CA LEU A 233 -2.11 -2.88 3.13
C LEU A 233 -1.52 -4.10 2.42
N GLY A 234 -1.93 -5.30 2.83
CA GLY A 234 -1.73 -6.53 2.05
C GLY A 234 -2.48 -6.47 0.71
N ASN A 235 -2.08 -7.28 -0.26
CA ASN A 235 -2.56 -7.28 -1.64
C ASN A 235 -3.89 -8.04 -1.78
N PRO A 236 -5.04 -7.33 -1.92
CA PRO A 236 -6.33 -7.99 -2.00
C PRO A 236 -6.51 -8.79 -3.30
N GLY A 237 -5.89 -8.37 -4.41
CA GLY A 237 -5.98 -9.08 -5.69
C GLY A 237 -5.33 -10.46 -5.64
N LEU A 238 -4.14 -10.53 -5.06
CA LEU A 238 -3.48 -11.81 -4.79
C LEU A 238 -4.27 -12.64 -3.77
N ALA A 239 -4.75 -12.03 -2.69
CA ALA A 239 -5.54 -12.75 -1.68
C ALA A 239 -6.82 -13.37 -2.26
N MET A 240 -7.57 -12.63 -3.10
CA MET A 240 -8.75 -13.17 -3.78
C MET A 240 -8.41 -14.36 -4.68
N SER A 241 -7.29 -14.27 -5.40
CA SER A 241 -6.82 -15.35 -6.27
C SER A 241 -6.44 -16.59 -5.45
N LEU A 242 -5.81 -16.37 -4.30
CA LEU A 242 -5.42 -17.43 -3.39
C LEU A 242 -6.63 -18.09 -2.74
N VAL A 243 -7.66 -17.30 -2.35
CA VAL A 243 -8.94 -17.83 -1.83
C VAL A 243 -9.62 -18.72 -2.87
N VAL A 244 -9.78 -18.25 -4.12
CA VAL A 244 -10.38 -19.06 -5.20
C VAL A 244 -9.58 -20.34 -5.45
N HIS A 245 -8.25 -20.26 -5.36
CA HIS A 245 -7.39 -21.43 -5.56
C HIS A 245 -7.43 -22.41 -4.37
N SER A 246 -7.66 -21.93 -3.15
CA SER A 246 -7.62 -22.73 -1.92
C SER A 246 -8.95 -23.37 -1.55
N TYR A 247 -10.07 -22.86 -2.06
CA TYR A 247 -11.41 -23.34 -1.74
C TYR A 247 -12.20 -23.67 -3.01
N PRO A 248 -12.24 -24.95 -3.43
CA PRO A 248 -13.05 -25.36 -4.56
C PRO A 248 -14.53 -25.06 -4.28
N GLY A 249 -15.19 -24.42 -5.25
CA GLY A 249 -16.57 -23.95 -5.11
C GLY A 249 -16.69 -22.46 -4.81
N VAL A 250 -15.65 -21.80 -4.30
CA VAL A 250 -15.65 -20.34 -4.12
C VAL A 250 -15.33 -19.66 -5.45
N GLN A 251 -16.31 -18.93 -5.99
CA GLN A 251 -16.12 -18.19 -7.24
C GLN A 251 -15.42 -16.85 -7.00
N VAL A 252 -14.85 -16.26 -8.07
CA VAL A 252 -14.14 -14.96 -8.00
C VAL A 252 -14.97 -13.86 -7.35
N MET A 253 -16.28 -13.81 -7.61
CA MET A 253 -17.16 -12.79 -7.03
C MET A 253 -17.41 -13.00 -5.53
N GLU A 254 -17.46 -14.25 -5.06
CA GLU A 254 -17.62 -14.57 -3.65
C GLU A 254 -16.33 -14.27 -2.89
N ALA A 255 -15.18 -14.69 -3.44
CA ALA A 255 -13.87 -14.30 -2.91
C ALA A 255 -13.73 -12.77 -2.83
N ALA A 256 -14.20 -12.04 -3.86
CA ALA A 256 -14.19 -10.59 -3.87
C ALA A 256 -15.10 -9.96 -2.81
N ALA A 257 -16.27 -10.54 -2.54
CA ALA A 257 -17.15 -10.09 -1.47
C ALA A 257 -16.51 -10.29 -0.09
N VAL A 258 -15.97 -11.49 0.17
CA VAL A 258 -15.35 -11.82 1.45
C VAL A 258 -14.10 -10.98 1.66
N VAL A 259 -13.11 -11.02 0.76
CA VAL A 259 -11.90 -10.19 0.86
C VAL A 259 -12.23 -8.69 0.89
N GLY A 260 -13.30 -8.27 0.20
CA GLY A 260 -13.78 -6.90 0.22
C GLY A 260 -14.23 -6.41 1.58
N LEU A 261 -14.86 -7.28 2.37
CA LEU A 261 -15.24 -7.00 3.74
C LEU A 261 -14.01 -6.73 4.61
N PHE A 262 -12.93 -7.47 4.38
CA PHE A 262 -11.65 -7.23 5.05
C PHE A 262 -11.03 -5.89 4.62
N VAL A 263 -11.10 -5.56 3.32
CA VAL A 263 -10.61 -4.28 2.80
C VAL A 263 -11.38 -3.09 3.39
N LEU A 264 -12.70 -3.22 3.57
CA LEU A 264 -13.55 -2.21 4.22
C LEU A 264 -13.09 -1.92 5.64
N VAL A 265 -13.05 -2.94 6.49
CA VAL A 265 -12.64 -2.79 7.89
C VAL A 265 -11.20 -2.32 7.99
N ARG A 266 -10.30 -2.81 7.13
CA ARG A 266 -8.92 -2.31 7.03
C ARG A 266 -8.87 -0.82 6.70
N ALA A 267 -9.70 -0.34 5.79
CA ALA A 267 -9.76 1.07 5.44
C ALA A 267 -10.17 1.92 6.64
N LEU A 268 -11.16 1.46 7.42
CA LEU A 268 -11.62 2.10 8.66
C LEU A 268 -10.55 2.05 9.75
N ALA A 269 -9.95 0.89 10.00
CA ALA A 269 -8.91 0.68 11.01
C ALA A 269 -7.64 1.53 10.76
N LEU A 270 -7.36 1.89 9.50
CA LEU A 270 -6.24 2.78 9.16
C LEU A 270 -6.55 4.28 9.35
N VAL A 271 -7.81 4.68 9.53
CA VAL A 271 -8.19 6.10 9.69
C VAL A 271 -7.49 6.76 10.89
N PRO A 272 -7.44 6.15 12.09
CA PRO A 272 -6.75 6.75 13.24
C PRO A 272 -5.26 6.97 12.97
N TYR A 273 -4.58 5.95 12.42
CA TYR A 273 -3.17 6.03 12.07
C TYR A 273 -2.90 7.15 11.05
N LYS A 274 -3.70 7.21 9.98
CA LYS A 274 -3.60 8.24 8.94
C LYS A 274 -3.79 9.65 9.53
N SER A 275 -4.79 9.81 10.37
CA SER A 275 -5.11 11.09 11.03
C SER A 275 -3.98 11.54 11.96
N TRP A 276 -3.48 10.64 12.82
CA TRP A 276 -2.34 10.89 13.69
C TRP A 276 -1.06 11.26 12.91
N SER A 277 -0.77 10.49 11.86
CA SER A 277 0.39 10.68 11.01
C SER A 277 0.38 12.04 10.28
N ARG A 278 -0.80 12.47 9.79
CA ARG A 278 -1.00 13.81 9.20
C ARG A 278 -0.77 14.93 10.21
N ARG A 279 -1.24 14.77 11.46
CA ARG A 279 -1.04 15.76 12.54
C ARG A 279 0.45 15.93 12.86
N GLN A 280 1.21 14.83 12.96
CA GLN A 280 2.66 14.91 13.17
C GLN A 280 3.39 15.61 12.02
N GLY A 281 2.98 15.37 10.77
CA GLY A 281 3.54 16.06 9.61
C GLY A 281 3.32 17.58 9.64
N ARG A 282 2.16 18.04 10.11
CA ARG A 282 1.87 19.47 10.30
C ARG A 282 2.73 20.09 11.41
N LYS A 283 2.82 19.44 12.57
CA LYS A 283 3.65 19.91 13.71
C LYS A 283 5.13 20.02 13.33
N GLY A 284 5.69 19.01 12.67
CA GLY A 284 7.09 19.02 12.23
C GLY A 284 7.40 20.07 11.16
N ARG A 285 6.41 20.44 10.33
CA ARG A 285 6.55 21.57 9.38
C ARG A 285 6.50 22.92 10.08
N ALA A 286 5.54 23.14 10.97
CA ALA A 286 5.43 24.38 11.75
C ALA A 286 6.71 24.63 12.56
N GLY A 287 7.25 23.60 13.23
CA GLY A 287 8.52 23.70 13.97
C GLY A 287 9.74 23.99 13.09
N ARG A 288 9.78 23.49 11.84
CA ARG A 288 10.85 23.83 10.89
C ARG A 288 10.75 25.26 10.37
N LEU A 289 9.55 25.74 10.07
CA LEU A 289 9.34 27.13 9.63
C LEU A 289 9.73 28.11 10.74
N LEU A 290 9.37 27.81 11.99
CA LEU A 290 9.78 28.59 13.15
C LEU A 290 11.32 28.62 13.33
N ARG A 291 12.03 27.51 13.08
CA ARG A 291 13.52 27.49 13.13
C ARG A 291 14.18 28.29 12.02
N VAL A 292 13.52 28.45 10.88
CA VAL A 292 14.02 29.27 9.75
C VAL A 292 13.59 30.73 9.90
N GLY A 293 13.08 31.14 11.07
CA GLY A 293 12.62 32.52 11.33
C GLY A 293 11.30 32.87 10.64
N ILE A 294 10.63 31.91 10.00
CA ILE A 294 9.33 32.11 9.37
C ILE A 294 8.26 31.85 10.44
N HIS A 295 7.90 32.91 11.16
CA HIS A 295 6.76 32.86 12.07
C HIS A 295 5.47 32.68 11.27
N PRO A 296 4.66 31.63 11.55
CA PRO A 296 3.30 31.57 11.04
C PRO A 296 2.53 32.73 11.68
N ARG A 297 2.35 33.81 10.91
CA ARG A 297 1.74 35.05 11.36
C ARG A 297 0.27 34.76 11.69
N TRP A 298 -0.05 34.60 12.97
CA TRP A 298 -1.42 34.56 13.46
C TRP A 298 -2.00 35.96 13.27
N ARG A 299 -2.89 36.12 12.30
CA ARG A 299 -3.66 37.35 12.19
C ARG A 299 -4.85 37.23 13.14
N VAL A 300 -4.67 37.75 14.35
CA VAL A 300 -5.78 38.14 15.23
C VAL A 300 -6.47 39.31 14.54
N THR A 301 -7.74 39.17 14.19
CA THR A 301 -8.61 40.31 13.86
C THR A 301 -9.71 40.37 14.90
N HIS A 302 -9.43 41.11 15.98
CA HIS A 302 -10.46 41.78 16.75
C HIS A 302 -10.76 43.12 16.07
N GLY A 303 -12.04 43.49 16.01
CA GLY A 303 -12.43 44.90 16.08
C GLY A 303 -12.87 45.55 14.77
N SER A 304 -14.19 45.70 14.69
CA SER A 304 -14.96 46.83 14.15
C SER A 304 -15.05 47.06 12.63
N ARG A 305 -16.30 46.86 12.17
CA ARG A 305 -17.08 47.69 11.24
C ARG A 305 -16.46 48.06 9.88
N GLY A 306 -17.12 47.58 8.84
CA GLY A 306 -17.24 48.29 7.56
C GLY A 306 -16.26 47.82 6.49
N THR A 307 -16.84 47.42 5.36
CA THR A 307 -16.26 47.29 4.00
C THR A 307 -15.22 46.18 3.74
N ALA A 308 -15.67 45.17 3.01
CA ALA A 308 -14.85 44.34 2.12
C ALA A 308 -14.41 45.18 0.88
N PRO A 309 -13.48 44.74 0.00
CA PRO A 309 -12.99 43.36 -0.22
C PRO A 309 -11.46 43.22 -0.47
N PHE A 310 -11.04 42.00 -0.86
CA PHE A 310 -9.71 41.56 -1.33
C PHE A 310 -8.69 41.05 -0.29
N ALA A 311 -8.78 39.74 -0.01
CA ALA A 311 -7.69 38.95 0.55
C ALA A 311 -6.66 38.59 -0.54
N LEU A 312 -5.66 39.45 -0.77
CA LEU A 312 -4.49 39.12 -1.61
C LEU A 312 -3.39 38.49 -0.76
N LEU A 313 -3.08 37.23 -1.07
CA LEU A 313 -2.06 36.41 -0.43
C LEU A 313 -0.69 36.73 -1.07
N ALA A 314 -0.07 37.84 -0.68
CA ALA A 314 1.24 38.23 -1.18
C ALA A 314 2.36 37.39 -0.54
N LEU A 315 2.80 36.33 -1.23
CA LEU A 315 4.07 35.66 -0.98
C LEU A 315 5.22 36.53 -1.51
N ARG A 316 5.77 37.43 -0.68
CA ARG A 316 7.04 38.08 -1.01
C ARG A 316 8.17 37.06 -0.89
N ARG A 317 8.77 36.68 -2.03
CA ARG A 317 10.06 35.95 -2.07
C ARG A 317 11.17 36.89 -1.60
N PRO A 318 12.15 36.41 -0.81
CA PRO A 318 13.36 37.19 -0.55
C PRO A 318 14.20 37.27 -1.82
N VAL A 319 14.54 38.51 -2.21
CA VAL A 319 15.46 38.84 -3.29
C VAL A 319 16.87 38.45 -2.85
N LEU A 320 17.46 37.45 -3.51
CA LEU A 320 18.89 37.17 -3.39
C LEU A 320 19.63 38.18 -4.28
N HIS A 321 20.34 39.12 -3.66
CA HIS A 321 21.26 40.01 -4.36
C HIS A 321 22.40 39.20 -4.99
N ARG A 322 22.38 39.07 -6.33
CA ARG A 322 23.59 38.81 -7.12
C ARG A 322 24.47 40.06 -7.06
N ARG A 323 25.66 39.99 -6.46
CA ARG A 323 26.76 40.89 -6.80
C ARG A 323 27.55 40.24 -7.93
N SER A 324 27.38 40.73 -9.15
CA SER A 324 28.40 40.63 -10.20
C SER A 324 29.14 41.95 -10.22
N ALA A 325 30.44 41.94 -9.94
CA ALA A 325 31.35 43.01 -10.33
C ALA A 325 32.21 42.46 -11.47
N SER A 326 32.07 43.09 -12.63
CA SER A 326 32.90 42.90 -13.81
C SER A 326 33.91 44.03 -13.94
N SER A 327 35.06 43.69 -14.51
CA SER A 327 36.08 44.49 -15.22
C SER A 327 36.89 45.53 -14.45
N VAL A 328 38.23 45.37 -14.44
CA VAL A 328 39.20 46.33 -15.00
C VAL A 328 40.45 45.58 -15.52
N SER A 329 40.91 46.03 -16.68
CA SER A 329 42.14 45.76 -17.42
C SER A 329 43.45 45.71 -16.62
N GLN A 330 44.31 44.71 -16.89
CA GLN A 330 45.64 44.82 -17.51
C GLN A 330 46.22 43.43 -17.71
#